data_AF-A0A497AZI5-F1
#
_entry.id   AF-A0A497AZI5-F1
#
_cell.length_a   1.000
_cell.length_b   1.000
_cell.length_c   1.000
_cell.angle_alpha   90.00
_cell.angle_beta   90.00
_cell.angle_gamma   90.00
#
_symmetry.space_group_name_H-M   'P 1'
#
loop_
_entity.id
_entity.type
_entity.pdbx_description
1 polymer ?
#
loop_
_entity_poly.entity_id
_entity_poly.type
_entity_poly.pdbx_seq_one_letter_code
_entity_poly.pdbx_strand_id
1 'polypeptide(L)'
;MGAALQRGQRIGHPSCEGGYAEATHLHFARRYNGEWIPAGSGLAPMVLSGWTAHEDVMPYDGAVTRGDEVREACECWNEEINGLVSDNARP
;
A
#
# COMPACT_ATOMS: atom_id res chain seq x y z
N MET A 1 -26.70 1.72 -0.19
CA MET A 1 -26.34 3.05 -0.70
C MET A 1 -24.84 3.24 -0.52
N GLY A 2 -24.16 3.97 -1.40
CA GLY A 2 -22.73 4.24 -1.32
C GLY A 2 -22.45 5.74 -1.28
N ALA A 3 -21.35 6.15 -0.66
CA ALA A 3 -20.87 7.53 -0.68
C ALA A 3 -19.87 7.72 -1.83
N ALA A 4 -20.02 8.79 -2.59
CA ALA A 4 -19.01 9.22 -3.55
C ALA A 4 -17.85 9.90 -2.79
N LEU A 5 -16.61 9.58 -3.14
CA LEU A 5 -15.41 10.06 -2.48
C LEU A 5 -14.51 10.81 -3.47
N GLN A 6 -13.76 11.79 -2.96
CA GLN A 6 -12.67 12.42 -3.70
C GLN A 6 -11.31 11.84 -3.30
N ARG A 7 -10.34 11.89 -4.21
CA ARG A 7 -8.95 11.51 -3.90
C ARG A 7 -8.43 12.36 -2.74
N GLY A 8 -7.82 11.72 -1.74
CA GLY A 8 -7.30 12.37 -0.54
C GLY A 8 -8.36 12.64 0.55
N GLN A 9 -9.63 12.36 0.30
CA GLN A 9 -10.67 12.50 1.32
C GLN A 9 -10.42 11.51 2.47
N ARG A 10 -10.43 12.01 3.70
CA ARG A 10 -10.34 11.18 4.91
C ARG A 10 -11.62 10.36 5.05
N ILE A 11 -11.47 9.04 5.16
CA ILE A 11 -12.61 8.09 5.25
C ILE A 11 -12.62 7.26 6.53
N GLY A 12 -11.65 7.44 7.42
CA GLY A 12 -11.60 6.69 8.67
C GLY A 12 -10.33 6.89 9.46
N HIS A 13 -10.10 5.97 10.38
CA HIS A 13 -8.92 5.84 11.23
C HIS A 13 -8.59 4.34 11.37
N PRO A 14 -7.33 3.90 11.16
CA PRO A 14 -6.94 2.50 11.36
C PRO A 14 -7.27 2.04 12.79
N SER A 15 -7.71 0.80 12.97
CA SER A 15 -8.03 0.19 14.25
C SER A 15 -7.62 -1.28 14.26
N CYS A 16 -7.34 -1.82 15.45
CA CYS A 16 -7.12 -3.26 15.65
C CYS A 16 -8.45 -4.04 15.78
N GLU A 17 -9.58 -3.34 15.80
CA GLU A 17 -10.91 -3.96 15.85
C GLU A 17 -11.26 -4.56 14.49
N GLY A 18 -11.35 -5.89 14.42
CA GLY A 18 -11.82 -6.60 13.22
C GLY A 18 -10.72 -7.28 12.42
N GLY A 19 -10.10 -8.32 12.98
CA GLY A 19 -9.16 -9.18 12.27
C GLY A 19 -8.01 -9.64 13.15
N TYR A 20 -6.96 -10.16 12.50
CA TYR A 20 -5.67 -10.49 13.11
C TYR A 20 -4.61 -9.55 12.53
N ALA A 21 -3.78 -8.96 13.39
CA ALA A 21 -2.67 -8.12 13.01
C ALA A 21 -1.56 -8.24 14.06
N GLU A 22 -0.31 -8.34 13.61
CA GLU A 22 0.86 -8.44 14.50
C GLU A 22 1.42 -7.06 14.89
N ALA A 23 1.13 -6.03 14.09
CA ALA A 23 1.61 -4.67 14.29
C ALA A 23 0.60 -3.61 13.80
N THR A 24 0.84 -2.35 14.17
CA THR A 24 0.05 -1.21 13.69
C THR A 24 0.35 -0.92 12.23
N HIS A 25 -0.59 -1.24 11.33
CA HIS A 25 -0.50 -0.95 9.90
C HIS A 25 -1.90 -0.81 9.29
N LEU A 26 -1.96 -0.37 8.03
CA LEU A 26 -3.17 -0.34 7.22
C LEU A 26 -3.06 -1.37 6.11
N HIS A 27 -3.98 -2.33 6.09
CA HIS A 27 -4.14 -3.24 4.95
C HIS A 27 -5.21 -2.72 4.01
N PHE A 28 -4.92 -2.69 2.71
CA PHE A 28 -5.87 -2.30 1.67
C PHE A 28 -5.63 -3.13 0.42
N ALA A 29 -6.66 -3.27 -0.39
CA ALA A 29 -6.62 -4.07 -1.60
C ALA A 29 -7.53 -3.46 -2.66
N ARG A 30 -7.33 -3.89 -3.90
CA ARG A 30 -8.09 -3.41 -5.07
C ARG A 30 -8.75 -4.58 -5.78
N ARG A 31 -9.94 -4.31 -6.31
CA ARG A 31 -10.70 -5.25 -7.14
C ARG A 31 -11.09 -4.57 -8.44
N TYR A 32 -11.11 -5.33 -9.53
CA TYR A 32 -11.61 -4.89 -10.83
C TYR A 32 -12.73 -5.83 -11.27
N ASN A 33 -13.91 -5.27 -11.57
CA ASN A 33 -15.13 -6.04 -11.86
C ASN A 33 -15.45 -7.14 -10.82
N GLY A 34 -15.16 -6.86 -9.55
CA GLY A 34 -15.38 -7.83 -8.47
C GLY A 34 -14.26 -8.85 -8.30
N GLU A 35 -13.24 -8.89 -9.15
CA GLU A 35 -12.12 -9.82 -8.97
C GLU A 35 -10.92 -9.15 -8.30
N TRP A 36 -10.22 -9.89 -7.44
CA TRP A 36 -8.96 -9.43 -6.88
C TRP A 36 -7.93 -9.27 -7.99
N ILE A 37 -7.20 -8.16 -7.96
CA ILE A 37 -6.10 -7.93 -8.90
C ILE A 37 -4.78 -7.86 -8.11
N PRO A 38 -3.69 -8.47 -8.61
CA PRO A 38 -2.38 -8.45 -7.96
C PRO A 38 -1.91 -7.01 -7.71
N ALA A 39 -1.08 -6.78 -6.70
CA ALA A 39 -0.49 -5.46 -6.47
C ALA A 39 0.72 -5.21 -7.38
N GLY A 40 1.60 -6.20 -7.55
CA GLY A 40 2.90 -6.02 -8.18
C GLY A 40 3.09 -6.65 -9.56
N SER A 41 2.20 -7.54 -10.00
CA SER A 41 2.31 -8.21 -11.31
C SER A 41 1.26 -7.82 -12.33
N GLY A 42 1.54 -8.24 -13.57
CA GLY A 42 0.66 -8.11 -14.71
C GLY A 42 0.69 -6.71 -15.32
N LEU A 43 -0.36 -6.41 -16.09
CA LEU A 43 -0.42 -5.22 -16.93
C LEU A 43 -0.79 -3.93 -16.17
N ALA A 44 -1.16 -4.04 -14.90
CA ALA A 44 -1.69 -2.91 -14.14
C ALA A 44 -1.15 -2.92 -12.71
N PRO A 45 0.17 -2.75 -12.47
CA PRO A 45 0.71 -2.69 -11.11
C PRO A 45 0.11 -1.54 -10.31
N MET A 46 0.20 -1.63 -8.98
CA MET A 46 -0.31 -0.61 -8.07
C MET A 46 0.64 0.58 -8.06
N VAL A 47 0.09 1.79 -8.24
CA VAL A 47 0.86 3.03 -8.17
C VAL A 47 0.30 3.92 -7.06
N LEU A 48 1.13 4.22 -6.05
CA LEU A 48 0.78 5.04 -4.89
C LEU A 48 1.71 6.25 -4.81
N SER A 49 1.22 7.44 -5.15
CA SER A 49 2.04 8.67 -5.15
C SER A 49 3.37 8.49 -5.92
N GLY A 50 3.31 7.80 -7.06
CA GLY A 50 4.46 7.50 -7.92
C GLY A 50 5.24 6.23 -7.56
N TRP A 51 4.99 5.62 -6.40
CA TRP A 51 5.57 4.33 -6.02
C TRP A 51 4.86 3.18 -6.72
N THR A 52 5.58 2.46 -7.57
CA THR A 52 5.08 1.27 -8.28
C THR A 52 5.41 0.04 -7.45
N ALA A 53 4.40 -0.77 -7.13
CA ALA A 53 4.59 -2.04 -6.41
C ALA A 53 5.12 -3.14 -7.32
N HIS A 54 5.93 -4.02 -6.74
CA HIS A 54 6.51 -5.23 -7.33
C HIS A 54 6.29 -6.38 -6.36
N GLU A 55 5.90 -7.53 -6.88
CA GLU A 55 5.77 -8.74 -6.08
C GLU A 55 7.11 -9.50 -6.06
N ASP A 56 7.26 -10.35 -5.05
CA ASP A 56 8.33 -11.35 -4.99
C ASP A 56 7.70 -12.75 -4.98
N VAL A 57 8.53 -13.78 -4.92
CA VAL A 57 8.15 -15.20 -4.87
C VAL A 57 7.26 -15.49 -3.67
N MET A 58 7.53 -14.86 -2.54
CA MET A 58 6.80 -15.06 -1.29
C MET A 58 5.94 -13.84 -0.93
N PRO A 59 4.77 -14.06 -0.32
CA PRO A 59 4.00 -12.97 0.28
C PRO A 59 4.88 -12.19 1.27
N TYR A 60 4.69 -10.87 1.30
CA TYR A 60 5.40 -9.94 2.18
C TYR A 60 6.86 -9.64 1.85
N ASP A 61 7.43 -10.22 0.79
CA ASP A 61 8.82 -9.99 0.37
C ASP A 61 8.97 -9.02 -0.82
N GLY A 62 7.87 -8.34 -1.20
CA GLY A 62 7.86 -7.43 -2.36
C GLY A 62 8.61 -6.10 -2.15
N ALA A 63 8.55 -5.22 -3.15
CA ALA A 63 9.17 -3.90 -3.09
C ALA A 63 8.31 -2.83 -3.77
N VAL A 64 8.63 -1.57 -3.54
CA VAL A 64 8.12 -0.44 -4.33
C VAL A 64 9.26 0.36 -4.93
N THR A 65 9.07 0.89 -6.15
CA THR A 65 10.05 1.75 -6.81
C THR A 65 9.48 3.09 -7.24
N ARG A 66 10.31 4.13 -7.20
CA ARG A 66 9.97 5.48 -7.69
C ARG A 66 11.23 6.16 -8.23
N GLY A 67 11.32 6.24 -9.56
CA GLY A 67 12.56 6.67 -10.21
C GLY A 67 13.68 5.67 -9.90
N ASP A 68 14.81 6.18 -9.38
CA ASP A 68 15.94 5.36 -8.97
C ASP A 68 15.82 4.87 -7.50
N GLU A 69 14.77 5.27 -6.77
CA GLU A 69 14.54 4.81 -5.40
C GLU A 69 13.88 3.43 -5.39
N VAL A 70 14.37 2.56 -4.50
CA VAL A 70 13.77 1.25 -4.18
C VAL A 70 13.51 1.20 -2.67
N ARG A 71 12.33 0.73 -2.28
CA ARG A 71 12.00 0.41 -0.89
C ARG A 71 11.53 -1.03 -0.81
N GLU A 72 12.28 -1.85 -0.08
CA GLU A 72 12.02 -3.28 0.07
C GLU A 72 11.12 -3.51 1.28
N ALA A 73 10.25 -4.51 1.19
CA ALA A 73 9.50 -4.96 2.34
C ALA A 73 10.48 -5.58 3.36
N CYS A 74 10.30 -5.20 4.62
CA CYS A 74 10.98 -5.80 5.74
C CYS A 74 10.06 -5.74 6.96
N GLU A 75 10.17 -6.72 7.85
CA GLU A 75 9.63 -6.65 9.20
C GLU A 75 10.53 -5.77 10.10
N CYS A 76 10.78 -4.53 9.65
CA CYS A 76 11.70 -3.60 10.29
C CYS A 76 11.20 -2.15 10.17
N TRP A 77 11.76 -1.23 10.96
CA TRP A 77 11.52 0.21 10.85
C TRP A 77 12.83 0.90 10.49
N ASN A 78 13.19 0.84 9.20
CA ASN A 78 14.44 1.41 8.72
C ASN A 78 14.13 2.39 7.58
N GLU A 79 14.38 3.67 7.85
CA GLU A 79 14.11 4.75 6.90
C GLU A 79 14.84 4.58 5.56
N GLU A 80 16.00 3.94 5.56
CA GLU A 80 16.80 3.69 4.36
C GLU A 80 16.25 2.50 3.54
N ILE A 81 15.62 1.51 4.21
CA ILE A 81 15.12 0.28 3.57
C ILE A 81 13.66 0.44 3.15
N ASN A 82 12.77 0.69 4.12
CA ASN A 82 11.33 0.69 3.91
C ASN A 82 10.64 2.03 4.26
N GLY A 83 11.43 3.08 4.51
CA GLY A 83 10.94 4.42 4.82
C GLY A 83 10.17 5.06 3.67
N LEU A 84 8.92 5.48 3.95
CA LEU A 84 8.08 6.23 3.04
C LEU A 84 7.47 7.43 3.77
N VAL A 85 7.55 8.61 3.14
CA VAL A 85 6.91 9.84 3.64
C VAL A 85 5.69 10.15 2.78
N SER A 86 4.54 10.31 3.43
CA SER A 86 3.30 10.71 2.78
C SER A 86 3.44 12.08 2.14
N ASP A 87 3.00 12.19 0.88
CA ASP A 87 2.90 13.46 0.13
C ASP A 87 1.58 14.20 0.38
N ASN A 88 0.64 13.61 1.13
CA ASN A 88 -0.56 14.31 1.58
C ASN A 88 -0.22 15.43 2.57
N ALA A 89 -0.96 16.53 2.49
CA ALA A 89 -0.89 17.60 3.47
C ALA A 89 -1.14 17.05 4.88
N ARG A 90 -0.34 17.50 5.86
CA ARG A 90 -0.63 17.23 7.26
C ARG A 90 -1.97 17.91 7.60
N PRO A 91 -2.82 17.27 8.45
CA PRO A 91 -4.03 17.90 8.95
C PRO A 91 -3.75 19.24 9.65
#